data_AF-A0A368TSC7-F1
#
_entry.id   AF-A0A368TSC7-F1
#
_cell.length_a   1.000
_cell.length_b   1.000
_cell.length_c   1.000
_cell.angle_alpha   90.00
_cell.angle_beta   90.00
_cell.angle_gamma   90.00
#
_symmetry.space_group_name_H-M   'P 1'
#
loop_
_entity.id
_entity.type
_entity.pdbx_description
1 polymer ?
#
loop_
_entity_poly.entity_id
_entity_poly.type
_entity_poly.pdbx_seq_one_letter_code
_entity_poly.pdbx_strand_id
1 'polypeptide(L)' 'MTYVDVKFLRDRYQNSVPTIWRWARERKNGFPAPIKLGPNCTRWRLADLEAWEATREMAQ' A
#
# COMPACT_ATOMS: atom_id res chain seq x y z
N MET A 1 -2.79 11.68 10.77
CA MET A 1 -3.14 10.92 9.54
C MET A 1 -1.96 11.04 8.57
N THR A 2 -1.07 10.03 8.56
CA THR A 2 0.11 10.05 7.67
C THR A 2 -0.22 9.32 6.37
N TYR A 3 0.02 9.99 5.25
CA TYR A 3 -0.17 9.42 3.91
C TYR A 3 1.18 9.17 3.25
N VAL A 4 1.37 7.97 2.72
CA VAL A 4 2.61 7.55 2.06
C VAL A 4 2.40 7.40 0.56
N ASP A 5 3.45 7.64 -0.22
CA ASP A 5 3.45 7.40 -1.66
C ASP A 5 4.05 6.04 -2.02
N VAL A 6 3.95 5.71 -3.30
CA VAL A 6 4.44 4.46 -3.85
C VAL A 6 5.97 4.30 -3.76
N LYS A 7 6.76 5.39 -3.66
CA LYS A 7 8.21 5.28 -3.47
C LYS A 7 8.54 4.84 -2.05
N PHE A 8 7.78 5.32 -1.05
CA PHE A 8 7.89 4.85 0.32
C PHE A 8 7.55 3.35 0.42
N LEU A 9 6.46 2.93 -0.24
CA LEU A 9 6.05 1.53 -0.30
C LEU A 9 7.11 0.66 -1.00
N ARG A 10 7.69 1.16 -2.09
CA ARG A 10 8.77 0.49 -2.83
C ARG A 10 9.97 0.24 -1.94
N ASP A 11 10.36 1.23 -1.15
CA ASP A 11 11.49 1.14 -0.22
C ASP A 11 11.20 0.16 0.92
N ARG A 12 10.04 0.32 1.59
CA ARG A 12 9.60 -0.52 2.71
C ARG A 12 9.50 -2.01 2.35
N TYR A 13 8.88 -2.32 1.21
CA TYR A 13 8.65 -3.71 0.77
C TYR A 13 9.74 -4.23 -0.15
N GLN A 14 10.77 -3.44 -0.46
CA GLN A 14 11.80 -3.73 -1.47
C GLN A 14 11.22 -4.27 -2.79
N ASN A 15 10.05 -3.76 -3.19
CA ASN A 15 9.27 -4.25 -4.32
C ASN A 15 9.12 -3.17 -5.38
N SER A 16 9.06 -3.57 -6.65
CA SER A 16 8.88 -2.64 -7.76
C SER A 16 7.54 -1.89 -7.66
N VAL A 17 7.55 -0.60 -8.04
CA VAL A 17 6.34 0.24 -8.16
C VAL A 17 5.18 -0.47 -8.89
N PRO A 18 5.37 -1.11 -10.06
CA PRO A 18 4.29 -1.85 -10.71
C PRO A 18 3.75 -3.02 -9.89
N THR A 19 4.57 -3.69 -9.06
CA THR A 19 4.11 -4.75 -8.16
C THR A 19 3.16 -4.21 -7.10
N ILE A 20 3.48 -3.05 -6.52
CA ILE A 20 2.62 -2.39 -5.53
C ILE A 20 1.29 -1.94 -6.14
N TRP A 21 1.33 -1.37 -7.35
CA TRP A 21 0.12 -1.04 -8.09
C TRP A 21 -0.72 -2.27 -8.45
N ARG A 22 -0.05 -3.39 -8.74
CA ARG A 22 -0.72 -4.67 -8.94
C ARG A 22 -1.39 -5.16 -7.66
N TRP A 23 -0.75 -5.08 -6.49
CA TRP A 23 -1.39 -5.40 -5.21
C TRP A 23 -2.58 -4.48 -4.88
N ALA A 24 -2.44 -3.19 -5.17
CA ALA A 24 -3.53 -2.22 -5.01
C ALA A 24 -4.73 -2.52 -5.93
N ARG A 25 -4.50 -3.13 -7.11
CA ARG A 25 -5.55 -3.62 -8.02
C ARG A 25 -6.10 -4.98 -7.59
N GLU A 26 -5.22 -5.90 -7.23
CA GLU A 26 -5.54 -7.24 -6.74
C GLU A 26 -5.93 -7.15 -5.27
N ARG A 27 -7.15 -6.66 -5.02
CA ARG A 27 -7.85 -6.62 -3.72
C ARG A 27 -7.78 -7.94 -2.93
N LYS A 28 -7.49 -9.05 -3.62
CA LYS A 28 -7.33 -10.40 -3.07
C LYS A 28 -6.28 -10.49 -1.96
N ASN A 29 -5.27 -9.60 -1.97
CA ASN A 29 -4.22 -9.61 -0.97
C ASN A 29 -4.59 -8.86 0.31
N GLY A 30 -5.74 -8.17 0.36
CA GLY A 30 -6.11 -7.29 1.47
C GLY A 30 -5.37 -5.94 1.47
N PHE A 31 -4.59 -5.66 0.43
CA PHE A 31 -3.77 -4.45 0.35
C PHE A 31 -4.66 -3.18 0.33
N PRO A 32 -4.27 -2.11 1.04
CA PRO A 32 -5.10 -0.91 1.16
C PRO A 32 -5.38 -0.23 -0.17
N ALA A 33 -6.58 0.37 -0.24
CA ALA A 33 -7.05 1.07 -1.42
C ALA A 33 -6.16 2.30 -1.69
N PRO A 34 -5.76 2.54 -2.96
CA PRO A 34 -5.14 3.80 -3.34
C PRO A 34 -6.15 4.95 -3.17
N ILE A 35 -5.77 5.99 -2.43
CA ILE A 35 -6.57 7.22 -2.24
C ILE A 35 -6.05 8.27 -3.21
N LYS A 36 -6.92 8.74 -4.12
CA LYS A 36 -6.62 9.89 -4.98
C LYS A 36 -6.81 11.18 -4.18
N LEU A 37 -5.70 11.84 -3.83
CA LEU A 37 -5.70 13.18 -3.24
C LEU A 37 -5.69 14.30 -4.30
N GLY A 38 -5.42 13.96 -5.56
CA GLY A 38 -5.42 14.92 -6.67
C GLY A 38 -5.29 14.23 -8.03
N PRO A 39 -5.27 15.01 -9.13
CA PRO A 39 -5.28 14.48 -10.49
C PRO A 39 -4.13 13.50 -10.78
N ASN A 40 -2.94 13.72 -10.20
CA ASN A 40 -1.77 12.85 -10.33
C ASN A 40 -1.21 12.37 -8.98
N CYS A 41 -1.95 12.52 -7.89
CA CYS A 41 -1.49 12.20 -6.54
C CYS A 41 -2.32 11.06 -5.97
N THR A 42 -1.78 9.84 -6.07
CA THR A 42 -2.32 8.67 -5.38
C THR A 42 -1.46 8.34 -4.17
N ARG A 43 -2.08 8.25 -2.99
CA ARG A 43 -1.40 7.89 -1.74
C ARG A 43 -2.15 6.81 -0.99
N TRP A 44 -1.43 6.18 -0.07
CA TRP A 44 -1.96 5.18 0.85
C TRP A 44 -1.90 5.73 2.28
N ARG A 45 -2.80 5.28 3.14
CA ARG A 45 -2.73 5.57 4.56
C ARG A 45 -1.77 4.61 5.23
N LEU A 46 -0.89 5.14 6.06
CA LEU A 46 0.07 4.33 6.80
C LEU A 46 -0.64 3.35 7.74
N ALA A 47 -1.67 3.80 8.46
CA ALA A 47 -2.43 2.97 9.38
C ALA A 47 -3.09 1.75 8.70
N ASP A 48 -3.62 1.92 7.48
CA ASP A 48 -4.22 0.81 6.74
C ASP A 48 -3.14 -0.19 6.24
N LEU A 49 -1.92 0.29 5.95
CA LEU A 49 -0.79 -0.58 5.60
C LEU A 49 -0.33 -1.38 6.82
N GLU A 50 -0.18 -0.74 7.97
CA GLU A 50 0.22 -1.40 9.22
C GLU A 50 -0.81 -2.46 9.63
N ALA A 51 -2.11 -2.16 9.53
CA ALA A 51 -3.17 -3.12 9.79
C ALA A 51 -3.14 -4.31 8.81
N TRP A 52 -2.83 -4.06 7.54
CA TRP A 52 -2.64 -5.09 6.52
C TRP A 52 -1.41 -5.96 6.78
N GLU A 53 -0.29 -5.35 7.15
CA GLU A 53 0.94 -6.05 7.55
C GLU A 53 0.66 -6.95 8.75
N ALA A 54 -0.03 -6.45 9.78
CA ALA A 54 -0.39 -7.22 10.97
C ALA A 54 -1.28 -8.44 10.63
N THR A 55 -2.21 -8.31 9.67
CA THR A 55 -3.04 -9.46 9.25
C THR A 55 -2.24 -10.54 8.52
N ARG A 56 -1.12 -10.17 7.88
CA ARG A 56 -0.24 -11.08 7.15
C ARG A 56 0.84 -11.69 8.04
N GLU A 57 1.39 -10.92 8.98
CA GLU A 57 2.38 -11.38 9.96
C GLU A 57 1.76 -12.41 10.93
N MET A 58 0.48 -12.25 11.30
CA MET A 58 -0.25 -13.27 12.08
C MET A 58 -0.52 -14.57 11.30
N ALA A 59 -0.32 -14.58 9.98
CA ALA A 59 -0.53 -15.74 9.13
C ALA A 59 0.79 -16.46 8.74
N GLN A 60 1.93 -16.07 9.34
CA GLN A 60 3.24 -16.66 9.07
C GLN A 60 3.77 -17.46 10.26
#